data_AF-A0A932T6N1-F1
#
_entry.id   AF-A0A932T6N1-F1
#
_cell.length_a   1.000
_cell.length_b   1.000
_cell.length_c   1.000
_cell.angle_alpha   90.00
_cell.angle_beta   90.00
_cell.angle_gamma   90.00
#
_symmetry.space_group_name_H-M   'P 1'
#
loop_
_entity.id
_entity.type
_entity.pdbx_description
1 polymer ?
#
loop_
_entity_poly.entity_id
_entity_poly.type
_entity_poly.pdbx_seq_one_letter_code
_entity_poly.pdbx_strand_id
1 'polypeptide(L)'
;IDRIDPFHRKSEPNRLLLAMGISNIASSLVGGLTIIPGGVKSKVNIASGGRTLWANFTNAICLILYLLVGREWINMIPKGVLAAVLIYTGWKMCEPLIWNHIASIGRSQLAIFSLTVLATLLTDLLWGIVIGVIAKLILNAALYRRAIAVAEPQMNKPSIAETIGVFFRNPVASCELRGAEYHIHLDKPLVCFNSMALGKELDRVPSEAQSVFVHLDRKIGLIDHTSCEILMHVVREFSHNAVPVSVVGLERMRRLSKHHACAHVAHPALTPA
;
A
#
# COMPACT_ATOMS: atom_id res chain seq x y z
N ILE A 1 -5.14 -8.37 -4.65
CA ILE A 1 -6.00 -9.56 -4.84
C ILE A 1 -6.46 -10.01 -3.46
N ASP A 2 -5.55 -10.07 -2.50
CA ASP A 2 -5.81 -10.45 -1.11
C ASP A 2 -6.96 -9.66 -0.47
N ARG A 3 -7.00 -8.33 -0.66
CA ARG A 3 -8.08 -7.47 -0.16
C ARG A 3 -9.49 -7.74 -0.73
N ILE A 4 -9.59 -8.43 -1.86
CA ILE A 4 -10.87 -8.74 -2.53
C ILE A 4 -11.18 -10.24 -2.52
N ASP A 5 -10.32 -11.04 -1.89
CA ASP A 5 -10.51 -12.48 -1.79
C ASP A 5 -11.54 -12.77 -0.68
N PRO A 6 -12.68 -13.40 -0.98
CA PRO A 6 -13.70 -13.70 0.03
C PRO A 6 -13.18 -14.61 1.16
N PHE A 7 -12.13 -15.38 0.90
CA PHE A 7 -11.51 -16.28 1.88
C PHE A 7 -10.41 -15.61 2.71
N HIS A 8 -10.13 -14.32 2.50
CA HIS A 8 -9.12 -13.55 3.25
C HIS A 8 -7.75 -14.23 3.31
N ARG A 9 -7.34 -14.92 2.24
CA ARG A 9 -6.05 -15.59 2.17
C ARG A 9 -4.95 -14.55 1.98
N LYS A 10 -3.87 -14.69 2.75
CA LYS A 10 -2.67 -13.85 2.62
C LYS A 10 -1.70 -14.46 1.62
N SER A 11 -1.16 -13.64 0.74
CA SER A 11 -0.10 -14.05 -0.18
C SER A 11 1.27 -13.60 0.34
N GLU A 12 2.29 -14.43 0.15
CA GLU A 12 3.67 -14.09 0.53
C GLU A 12 4.34 -13.27 -0.60
N PRO A 13 4.70 -11.99 -0.36
CA PRO A 13 5.25 -11.14 -1.42
C PRO A 13 6.58 -11.66 -1.98
N ASN A 14 7.44 -12.23 -1.14
CA ASN A 14 8.74 -12.78 -1.57
C ASN A 14 8.56 -13.96 -2.53
N ARG A 15 7.63 -14.86 -2.21
CA ARG A 15 7.31 -16.01 -3.06
C ARG A 15 6.67 -15.56 -4.37
N LEU A 16 5.81 -14.55 -4.33
CA LEU A 16 5.23 -13.95 -5.53
C LEU A 16 6.30 -13.32 -6.44
N LEU A 17 7.24 -12.56 -5.87
CA LEU A 17 8.35 -11.95 -6.61
C LEU A 17 9.24 -13.01 -7.27
N LEU A 18 9.60 -14.06 -6.54
CA LEU A 18 10.37 -15.17 -7.09
C LEU A 18 9.62 -15.87 -8.24
N ALA A 19 8.34 -16.17 -8.05
CA ALA A 19 7.51 -16.80 -9.09
C ALA A 19 7.39 -15.93 -10.35
N MET A 20 7.25 -14.59 -10.19
CA MET A 20 7.26 -13.67 -11.32
C MET A 20 8.62 -13.62 -12.02
N GLY A 21 9.72 -13.65 -11.27
CA GLY A 21 11.08 -13.72 -11.83
C GLY A 21 11.26 -14.96 -12.70
N ILE A 22 10.93 -16.14 -12.17
CA ILE A 22 11.02 -17.41 -12.90
C ILE A 22 10.10 -17.39 -14.13
N SER A 23 8.87 -16.89 -13.99
CA SER A 23 7.91 -16.81 -15.10
C SER A 23 8.40 -15.89 -16.22
N ASN A 24 9.02 -14.75 -15.86
CA ASN A 24 9.58 -13.82 -16.84
C ASN A 24 10.82 -14.38 -17.53
N ILE A 25 11.68 -15.11 -16.83
CA ILE A 25 12.82 -15.81 -17.45
C ILE A 25 12.29 -16.83 -18.47
N ALA A 26 11.33 -17.66 -18.07
CA ALA A 26 10.71 -18.63 -18.97
C ALA A 26 10.04 -17.97 -20.18
N SER A 27 9.32 -16.86 -19.98
CA SER A 27 8.69 -16.08 -21.06
C SER A 27 9.74 -15.57 -22.04
N SER A 28 10.80 -14.92 -21.56
CA SER A 28 11.87 -14.37 -22.39
C SER A 28 12.61 -15.43 -23.20
N LEU A 29 12.82 -16.64 -22.66
CA LEU A 29 13.46 -17.75 -23.37
C LEU A 29 12.67 -18.20 -24.61
N VAL A 30 11.35 -18.01 -24.62
CA VAL A 30 10.47 -18.35 -25.74
C VAL A 30 10.15 -17.11 -26.60
N GLY A 31 10.80 -15.97 -26.33
CA GLY A 31 10.54 -14.69 -27.02
C GLY A 31 9.24 -14.00 -26.60
N GLY A 32 8.71 -14.34 -25.42
CA GLY A 32 7.50 -13.75 -24.85
C GLY A 32 7.74 -12.37 -24.23
N LEU A 33 6.64 -11.66 -23.97
CA LEU A 33 6.64 -10.36 -23.28
C LEU A 33 6.71 -10.52 -21.76
N THR A 34 7.06 -9.44 -21.06
CA THR A 34 7.04 -9.38 -19.59
C THR A 34 5.65 -9.65 -19.04
N ILE A 35 5.56 -10.63 -18.14
CA ILE A 35 4.37 -11.04 -17.43
C ILE A 35 4.27 -10.24 -16.13
N ILE A 36 3.10 -9.63 -15.94
CA ILE A 36 2.72 -8.93 -14.71
C ILE A 36 1.42 -9.49 -14.13
N PRO A 37 1.20 -9.42 -12.80
CA PRO A 37 -0.06 -9.82 -12.19
C PRO A 37 -1.23 -8.95 -12.72
N GLY A 38 -2.22 -9.59 -13.32
CA GLY A 38 -3.38 -8.90 -13.90
C GLY A 38 -4.51 -8.71 -12.89
N GLY A 39 -4.66 -7.49 -12.34
CA GLY A 39 -5.71 -7.19 -11.35
C GLY A 39 -7.14 -7.34 -11.89
N VAL A 40 -7.39 -6.92 -13.14
CA VAL A 40 -8.72 -6.99 -13.77
C VAL A 40 -9.16 -8.43 -14.01
N LYS A 41 -8.29 -9.25 -14.63
CA LYS A 41 -8.57 -10.67 -14.91
C LYS A 41 -8.77 -11.45 -13.61
N SER A 42 -7.97 -11.16 -12.58
CA SER A 42 -8.11 -11.79 -11.26
C SER A 42 -9.43 -11.45 -10.59
N LYS A 43 -9.91 -10.20 -10.68
CA LYS A 43 -11.23 -9.79 -10.18
C LYS A 43 -12.35 -10.59 -10.83
N VAL A 44 -12.33 -10.71 -12.16
CA VAL A 44 -13.32 -11.48 -12.90
C VAL A 44 -13.24 -12.96 -12.52
N ASN A 45 -12.03 -13.53 -12.39
CA ASN A 45 -11.85 -14.92 -12.00
C ASN A 45 -12.44 -15.21 -10.61
N ILE A 46 -12.22 -14.32 -9.63
CA ILE A 46 -12.80 -14.43 -8.29
C ILE A 46 -14.33 -14.32 -8.35
N ALA A 47 -14.86 -13.34 -9.11
CA ALA A 47 -16.30 -13.13 -9.27
C ALA A 47 -16.98 -14.34 -9.94
N SER A 48 -16.29 -15.02 -10.86
CA SER A 48 -16.75 -16.27 -11.49
C SER A 48 -16.59 -17.52 -10.60
N GLY A 49 -16.16 -17.36 -9.34
CA GLY A 49 -15.98 -18.47 -8.39
C GLY A 49 -14.67 -19.24 -8.54
N GLY A 50 -13.69 -18.71 -9.28
CA GLY A 50 -12.35 -19.28 -9.41
C GLY A 50 -11.59 -19.26 -8.08
N ARG A 51 -11.20 -20.44 -7.58
CA ARG A 51 -10.58 -20.61 -6.25
C ARG A 51 -9.16 -21.17 -6.26
N THR A 52 -8.79 -21.88 -7.33
CA THR A 52 -7.58 -22.69 -7.43
C THR A 52 -6.70 -22.25 -8.60
N LEU A 53 -5.44 -22.68 -8.60
CA LEU A 53 -4.50 -22.45 -9.71
C LEU A 53 -4.99 -23.06 -11.03
N TRP A 54 -5.83 -24.10 -10.97
CA TRP A 54 -6.45 -24.71 -12.14
C TRP A 54 -7.28 -23.74 -12.97
N ALA A 55 -7.96 -22.77 -12.34
CA ALA A 55 -8.72 -21.76 -13.08
C ALA A 55 -7.82 -20.94 -14.02
N ASN A 56 -6.64 -20.56 -13.54
CA ASN A 56 -5.65 -19.83 -14.35
C ASN A 56 -5.03 -20.73 -15.43
N PHE A 57 -4.77 -22.00 -15.10
CA PHE A 57 -4.22 -22.98 -16.04
C PHE A 57 -5.18 -23.28 -17.19
N THR A 58 -6.46 -23.54 -16.88
CA THR A 58 -7.51 -23.74 -17.89
C THR A 58 -7.65 -22.50 -18.76
N ASN A 59 -7.65 -21.30 -18.18
CA ASN A 59 -7.69 -20.07 -18.97
C ASN A 59 -6.48 -19.94 -19.92
N ALA A 60 -5.27 -20.32 -19.47
CA ALA A 60 -4.09 -20.33 -20.33
C ALA A 60 -4.21 -21.33 -21.49
N ILE A 61 -4.70 -22.55 -21.22
CA ILE A 61 -4.96 -23.55 -22.26
C ILE A 61 -6.02 -23.06 -23.26
N CYS A 62 -7.13 -22.50 -22.78
CA CYS A 62 -8.17 -21.95 -23.65
C CYS A 62 -7.62 -20.83 -24.54
N LEU A 63 -6.75 -19.96 -24.01
CA LEU A 63 -6.10 -18.91 -24.80
C LEU A 63 -5.17 -19.48 -25.88
N ILE A 64 -4.38 -20.51 -25.56
CA ILE A 64 -3.53 -21.19 -26.56
C ILE A 64 -4.39 -21.84 -27.63
N LEU A 65 -5.45 -22.56 -27.24
CA LEU A 65 -6.36 -23.21 -28.18
C LEU A 65 -7.04 -22.19 -29.09
N TYR A 66 -7.52 -21.07 -28.53
CA TYR A 66 -8.14 -20.00 -29.30
C TYR A 66 -7.16 -19.33 -30.26
N LEU A 67 -5.89 -19.18 -29.86
CA LEU A 67 -4.86 -18.63 -30.74
C LEU A 67 -4.53 -19.57 -31.91
N LEU A 68 -4.47 -20.88 -31.65
CA LEU A 68 -4.14 -21.89 -32.66
C LEU A 68 -5.28 -22.11 -33.66
N VAL A 69 -6.53 -22.18 -33.18
CA VAL A 69 -7.70 -22.48 -34.00
C VAL A 69 -8.34 -21.20 -34.58
N GLY A 70 -8.36 -20.12 -33.79
CA GLY A 70 -9.07 -18.88 -34.09
C GLY A 70 -8.27 -17.82 -34.84
N ARG A 71 -7.08 -18.15 -35.37
CA ARG A 71 -6.19 -17.19 -36.06
C ARG A 71 -6.89 -16.37 -37.13
N GLU A 72 -7.66 -17.02 -38.01
CA GLU A 72 -8.39 -16.35 -39.10
C GLU A 72 -9.38 -15.31 -38.56
N TRP A 73 -10.09 -15.65 -37.48
CA TRP A 73 -11.09 -14.79 -36.85
C TRP A 73 -10.44 -13.60 -36.14
N ILE A 74 -9.30 -13.81 -35.49
CA ILE A 74 -8.54 -12.76 -34.81
C ILE A 74 -8.05 -11.71 -35.82
N ASN A 75 -7.60 -12.15 -37.01
CA ASN A 75 -7.13 -11.24 -38.05
C ASN A 75 -8.25 -10.40 -38.67
N MET A 76 -9.51 -10.83 -38.55
CA MET A 76 -10.68 -10.07 -39.01
C MET A 76 -11.10 -8.95 -38.03
N ILE A 77 -10.54 -8.90 -36.82
CA ILE A 77 -10.93 -7.90 -35.82
C ILE A 77 -10.55 -6.49 -36.31
N PRO A 78 -11.52 -5.59 -36.52
CA PRO A 78 -11.21 -4.24 -36.96
C PRO A 78 -10.42 -3.48 -35.90
N LYS A 79 -9.37 -2.76 -36.32
CA LYS A 79 -8.54 -1.94 -35.42
C LYS A 79 -9.35 -0.92 -34.62
N GLY A 80 -10.45 -0.40 -35.19
CA GLY A 80 -11.36 0.51 -34.51
C GLY A 80 -12.02 -0.10 -33.27
N VAL A 81 -12.37 -1.39 -33.32
CA VAL A 81 -12.93 -2.10 -32.15
C VAL A 81 -11.88 -2.22 -31.05
N LEU A 82 -10.64 -2.57 -31.42
CA LEU A 82 -9.53 -2.64 -30.46
C LEU A 82 -9.26 -1.29 -29.79
N ALA A 83 -9.26 -0.20 -30.57
CA ALA A 83 -9.11 1.15 -30.03
C ALA A 83 -10.26 1.52 -29.07
N ALA A 84 -11.51 1.23 -29.43
CA ALA A 84 -12.66 1.48 -28.56
C ALA A 84 -12.56 0.72 -27.21
N VAL A 85 -12.14 -0.55 -27.25
CA VAL A 85 -11.91 -1.35 -26.04
C VAL A 85 -10.79 -0.76 -25.18
N LEU A 86 -9.69 -0.29 -25.79
CA LEU A 86 -8.60 0.36 -25.06
C LEU A 86 -9.04 1.67 -24.40
N ILE A 87 -9.75 2.53 -25.13
CA ILE A 87 -10.24 3.82 -24.61
C ILE A 87 -11.22 3.58 -23.46
N TYR A 88 -12.19 2.67 -23.63
CA TYR A 88 -13.14 2.33 -22.57
C TYR A 88 -12.44 1.79 -21.31
N THR A 89 -11.47 0.89 -21.50
CA THR A 89 -10.71 0.31 -20.38
C THR A 89 -9.87 1.37 -19.68
N GLY A 90 -9.19 2.25 -20.43
CA GLY A 90 -8.42 3.36 -19.90
C GLY A 90 -9.29 4.35 -19.12
N TRP A 91 -10.45 4.73 -19.66
CA TRP A 91 -11.42 5.61 -19.00
C TRP A 91 -11.89 5.04 -17.67
N LYS A 92 -12.19 3.74 -17.63
CA LYS A 92 -12.61 3.05 -16.41
C LYS A 92 -11.50 2.95 -15.35
N MET A 93 -10.23 2.90 -15.77
CA MET A 93 -9.08 2.88 -14.85
C MET A 93 -8.76 4.27 -14.28
N CYS A 94 -9.01 5.34 -15.04
CA CYS A 94 -8.78 6.73 -14.60
C CYS A 94 -9.89 7.30 -13.70
N GLU A 95 -10.83 6.46 -13.25
CA GLU A 95 -12.07 6.80 -12.52
C GLU A 95 -12.03 8.21 -11.88
N PRO A 96 -12.76 9.20 -12.44
CA PRO A 96 -12.64 10.61 -12.03
C PRO A 96 -12.91 10.85 -10.54
N LEU A 97 -13.67 9.96 -9.91
CA LEU A 97 -13.97 9.98 -8.47
C LEU A 97 -12.71 9.85 -7.60
N ILE A 98 -11.63 9.26 -8.12
CA ILE A 98 -10.34 9.14 -7.43
C ILE A 98 -9.77 10.52 -7.09
N TRP A 99 -9.93 11.51 -7.98
CA TRP A 99 -9.44 12.87 -7.74
C TRP A 99 -10.13 13.50 -6.52
N ASN A 100 -11.44 13.35 -6.42
CA ASN A 100 -12.22 13.85 -5.28
C ASN A 100 -11.86 13.11 -3.99
N HIS A 101 -11.63 11.80 -4.08
CA HIS A 101 -11.18 11.00 -2.94
C HIS A 101 -9.81 11.48 -2.43
N ILE A 102 -8.83 11.68 -3.31
CA ILE A 102 -7.49 12.17 -2.94
C ILE A 102 -7.55 13.61 -2.41
N ALA A 103 -8.40 14.45 -2.99
CA ALA A 103 -8.63 15.81 -2.47
C ALA A 103 -9.16 15.78 -1.03
N SER A 104 -10.05 14.83 -0.70
CA SER A 104 -10.59 14.65 0.66
C SER A 104 -9.51 14.22 1.67
N ILE A 105 -8.53 13.42 1.24
CA ILE A 105 -7.40 13.00 2.07
C ILE A 105 -6.54 14.20 2.49
N GLY A 106 -6.29 15.12 1.57
CA GLY A 106 -5.63 16.39 1.87
C GLY A 106 -4.96 17.03 0.65
N ARG A 107 -4.85 18.37 0.68
CA ARG A 107 -4.28 19.17 -0.41
C ARG A 107 -2.83 18.78 -0.77
N SER A 108 -2.04 18.38 0.23
CA SER A 108 -0.66 17.94 0.00
C SER A 108 -0.57 16.59 -0.73
N GLN A 109 -1.50 15.66 -0.47
CA GLN A 109 -1.56 14.39 -1.20
C GLN A 109 -2.06 14.60 -2.63
N LEU A 110 -3.04 15.50 -2.83
CA LEU A 110 -3.50 15.88 -4.16
C LEU A 110 -2.37 16.49 -5.00
N ALA A 111 -1.56 17.37 -4.42
CA ALA A 111 -0.43 17.97 -5.12
C ALA A 111 0.58 16.90 -5.60
N ILE A 112 0.94 15.93 -4.75
CA ILE A 112 1.85 14.84 -5.15
C ILE A 112 1.21 13.96 -6.22
N PHE A 113 -0.07 13.64 -6.08
CA PHE A 113 -0.80 12.84 -7.07
C PHE A 113 -0.81 13.53 -8.44
N SER A 114 -1.21 14.80 -8.50
CA SER A 114 -1.21 15.60 -9.73
C SER A 114 0.17 15.71 -10.34
N LEU A 115 1.20 15.93 -9.51
CA LEU A 115 2.60 15.98 -9.97
C LEU A 115 3.02 14.65 -10.60
N THR A 116 2.68 13.52 -9.98
CA THR A 116 3.04 12.18 -10.47
C THR A 116 2.34 11.87 -11.79
N VAL A 117 1.05 12.20 -11.90
CA VAL A 117 0.27 12.05 -13.14
C VAL A 117 0.87 12.91 -14.25
N LEU A 118 1.13 14.20 -13.98
CA LEU A 118 1.68 15.11 -14.97
C LEU A 118 3.09 14.69 -15.41
N ALA A 119 3.94 14.30 -14.47
CA ALA A 119 5.27 13.77 -14.77
C ALA A 119 5.20 12.52 -15.66
N THR A 120 4.27 11.59 -15.36
CA THR A 120 4.07 10.38 -16.17
C THR A 120 3.62 10.70 -17.59
N LEU A 121 2.73 11.70 -17.76
CA LEU A 121 2.23 12.11 -19.07
C LEU A 121 3.26 12.85 -19.91
N LEU A 122 4.15 13.62 -19.27
CA LEU A 122 5.18 14.41 -19.96
C LEU A 122 6.48 13.65 -20.20
N THR A 123 6.74 12.61 -19.42
CA THR A 123 7.94 11.77 -19.53
C THR A 123 7.52 10.34 -19.83
N ASP A 124 7.67 9.45 -18.85
CA ASP A 124 7.28 8.05 -18.91
C ASP A 124 6.86 7.57 -17.53
N LEU A 125 6.25 6.38 -17.47
CA LEU A 125 5.82 5.75 -16.22
C LEU A 125 6.98 5.61 -15.21
N LEU A 126 8.18 5.23 -15.67
CA LEU A 126 9.33 5.03 -14.79
C LEU A 126 9.72 6.34 -14.09
N TRP A 127 9.91 7.42 -14.86
CA TRP A 127 10.27 8.73 -14.32
C TRP A 127 9.16 9.33 -13.47
N GLY A 128 7.90 9.15 -13.87
CA GLY A 128 6.73 9.52 -13.07
C GLY A 128 6.76 8.90 -11.67
N ILE A 129 7.02 7.58 -11.58
CA ILE A 129 7.15 6.88 -10.29
C ILE A 129 8.31 7.44 -9.46
N VAL A 130 9.49 7.62 -10.05
CA VAL A 130 10.68 8.15 -9.35
C VAL A 130 10.39 9.54 -8.79
N ILE A 131 9.84 10.44 -9.60
CA ILE A 131 9.51 11.81 -9.19
C ILE A 131 8.45 11.79 -8.07
N GLY A 132 7.41 10.96 -8.20
CA GLY A 132 6.37 10.82 -7.18
C GLY A 132 6.93 10.32 -5.83
N VAL A 133 7.81 9.33 -5.85
CA VAL A 133 8.47 8.80 -4.65
C VAL A 133 9.35 9.85 -3.98
N ILE A 134 10.15 10.58 -4.76
CA ILE A 134 11.00 11.66 -4.24
C ILE A 134 10.15 12.79 -3.64
N ALA A 135 9.09 13.22 -4.33
CA ALA A 135 8.18 14.25 -3.84
C ALA A 135 7.51 13.83 -2.52
N LYS A 136 7.09 12.56 -2.42
CA LYS A 136 6.52 11.99 -1.19
C LYS A 136 7.54 11.94 -0.05
N LEU A 137 8.78 11.55 -0.34
CA LEU A 137 9.87 11.53 0.64
C LEU A 137 10.15 12.95 1.19
N ILE A 138 10.23 13.95 0.31
CA ILE A 138 10.43 15.35 0.69
C ILE A 138 9.27 15.86 1.54
N LEU A 139 8.02 15.58 1.16
CA LEU A 139 6.86 15.98 1.96
C LEU A 139 6.90 15.35 3.35
N ASN A 140 7.13 14.04 3.46
CA ASN A 140 7.20 13.36 4.74
C ASN A 140 8.35 13.91 5.60
N ALA A 141 9.52 14.18 5.00
CA ALA A 141 10.64 14.80 5.71
C ALA A 141 10.29 16.20 6.23
N ALA A 142 9.63 17.03 5.42
CA ALA A 142 9.21 18.37 5.82
C ALA A 142 8.17 18.33 6.95
N LEU A 143 7.19 17.42 6.87
CA LEU A 143 6.17 17.25 7.90
C LEU A 143 6.78 16.74 9.20
N TYR A 144 7.65 15.73 9.15
CA TYR A 144 8.31 15.16 10.32
C TYR A 144 9.20 16.19 11.02
N ARG A 145 10.00 16.95 10.27
CA ARG A 145 10.83 18.02 10.83
C ARG A 145 10.02 19.11 11.51
N ARG A 146 8.88 19.49 10.91
CA ARG A 146 7.94 20.43 11.53
C ARG A 146 7.32 19.84 12.79
N ALA A 147 6.99 18.55 12.79
CA ALA A 147 6.45 17.85 13.94
C ALA A 147 7.40 17.87 15.13
N ILE A 148 8.66 17.46 14.91
CA ILE A 148 9.69 17.43 15.97
C ILE A 148 9.95 18.84 16.49
N ALA A 149 10.09 19.83 15.61
CA ALA A 149 10.35 21.20 16.02
C ALA A 149 9.25 21.77 16.94
N VAL A 150 8.02 21.24 16.83
CA VAL A 150 6.88 21.64 17.66
C VAL A 150 6.73 20.76 18.91
N ALA A 151 7.03 19.46 18.81
CA ALA A 151 6.89 18.50 19.91
C ALA A 151 8.04 18.56 20.92
N GLU A 152 9.27 18.78 20.47
CA GLU A 152 10.48 18.86 21.31
C GLU A 152 11.30 20.12 20.97
N PRO A 153 10.91 21.30 21.48
CA PRO A 153 11.56 22.58 21.16
C PRO A 153 13.04 22.65 21.55
N GLN A 154 13.45 21.81 22.50
CA GLN A 154 14.82 21.72 23.03
C GLN A 154 15.71 20.73 22.23
N MET A 155 15.11 19.88 21.38
CA MET A 155 15.88 18.93 20.58
C MET A 155 16.46 19.64 19.35
N ASN A 156 17.73 19.36 19.03
CA ASN A 156 18.36 19.89 17.83
C ASN A 156 17.65 19.32 16.58
N LYS A 157 17.38 20.17 15.58
CA LYS A 157 16.65 19.73 14.38
C LYS A 157 17.42 18.60 13.71
N PRO A 158 16.79 17.42 13.47
CA PRO A 158 17.49 16.29 12.88
C PRO A 158 18.01 16.65 11.49
N SER A 159 19.21 16.18 11.16
CA SER A 159 19.80 16.35 9.83
C SER A 159 18.90 15.73 8.75
N ILE A 160 19.07 16.13 7.49
CA ILE A 160 18.26 15.61 6.37
C ILE A 160 18.53 14.10 6.25
N ALA A 161 19.79 13.70 6.37
CA ALA A 161 20.20 12.30 6.31
C ALA A 161 19.58 11.47 7.45
N GLU A 162 19.53 12.00 8.67
CA GLU A 162 18.89 11.33 9.80
C GLU A 162 17.39 11.19 9.60
N THR A 163 16.73 12.25 9.13
CA THR A 163 15.29 12.26 8.83
C THR A 163 14.94 11.18 7.81
N ILE A 164 15.70 11.13 6.71
CA ILE A 164 15.49 10.13 5.66
C ILE A 164 15.81 8.73 6.18
N GLY A 165 16.94 8.56 6.89
CA GLY A 165 17.35 7.27 7.43
C GLY A 165 16.32 6.65 8.37
N VAL A 166 15.65 7.47 9.20
CA VAL A 166 14.60 7.01 10.12
C VAL A 166 13.39 6.42 9.37
N PHE A 167 13.05 6.94 8.18
CA PHE A 167 11.92 6.43 7.39
C PHE A 167 12.11 5.01 6.83
N PHE A 168 13.34 4.51 6.79
CA PHE A 168 13.64 3.14 6.35
C PHE A 168 14.00 2.20 7.50
N ARG A 169 14.01 2.70 8.75
CA ARG A 169 14.24 1.87 9.94
C ARG A 169 12.94 1.24 10.41
N ASN A 170 13.06 0.07 11.07
CA ASN A 170 11.93 -0.61 11.69
C ASN A 170 11.29 0.32 12.75
N PRO A 171 9.99 0.64 12.62
CA PRO A 171 9.31 1.53 13.56
C PRO A 171 8.94 0.84 14.88
N VAL A 172 9.00 -0.49 14.93
CA VAL A 172 8.75 -1.27 16.15
C VAL A 172 10.00 -1.25 17.03
N ALA A 173 9.84 -0.75 18.24
CA ALA A 173 10.89 -0.61 19.24
C ALA A 173 10.97 -1.84 20.14
N SER A 174 9.81 -2.26 20.65
CA SER A 174 9.66 -3.42 21.52
C SER A 174 8.30 -4.08 21.32
N CYS A 175 8.28 -5.38 21.54
CA CYS A 175 7.08 -6.18 21.63
C CYS A 175 7.10 -6.87 23.00
N GLU A 176 6.02 -6.74 23.76
CA GLU A 176 5.88 -7.35 25.08
C GLU A 176 4.59 -8.17 25.13
N LEU A 177 4.70 -9.43 25.56
CA LEU A 177 3.55 -10.24 25.89
C LEU A 177 3.31 -10.16 27.40
N ARG A 178 2.20 -9.55 27.81
CA ARG A 178 1.79 -9.39 29.21
C ARG A 178 0.57 -10.27 29.45
N GLY A 179 0.81 -11.53 29.84
CA GLY A 179 -0.25 -12.52 29.95
C GLY A 179 -0.87 -12.81 28.58
N ALA A 180 -2.16 -12.49 28.40
CA ALA A 180 -2.88 -12.65 27.14
C ALA A 180 -2.89 -11.37 26.26
N GLU A 181 -2.24 -10.30 26.69
CA GLU A 181 -2.18 -9.02 25.97
C GLU A 181 -0.83 -8.88 25.25
N TYR A 182 -0.86 -8.58 23.95
CA TYR A 182 0.34 -8.33 23.16
C TYR A 182 0.50 -6.84 22.87
N HIS A 183 1.57 -6.24 23.38
CA HIS A 183 1.85 -4.81 23.28
C HIS A 183 2.96 -4.56 22.27
N ILE A 184 2.68 -3.77 21.25
CA ILE A 184 3.64 -3.36 20.22
C ILE A 184 3.91 -1.87 20.42
N HIS A 185 5.15 -1.51 20.76
CA HIS A 185 5.54 -0.11 20.95
C HIS A 185 6.24 0.43 19.71
N LEU A 186 5.71 1.53 19.18
CA LEU A 186 6.26 2.26 18.05
C LEU A 186 6.95 3.53 18.54
N ASP A 187 8.25 3.71 18.26
CA ASP A 187 9.06 4.86 18.71
C ASP A 187 9.49 5.80 17.57
N LYS A 188 9.32 5.36 16.31
CA LYS A 188 9.74 6.08 15.10
C LYS A 188 8.54 6.41 14.21
N PRO A 189 8.67 7.39 13.30
CA PRO A 189 7.70 7.68 12.26
C PRO A 189 7.17 6.43 11.56
N LEU A 190 5.85 6.37 11.42
CA LEU A 190 5.21 5.33 10.63
C LEU A 190 4.85 5.89 9.26
N VAL A 191 5.69 5.60 8.26
CA VAL A 191 5.56 6.12 6.90
C VAL A 191 5.49 4.98 5.88
N CYS A 192 5.04 5.28 4.67
CA CYS A 192 4.88 4.29 3.61
C CYS A 192 6.12 3.38 3.39
N PHE A 193 7.33 3.90 3.64
CA PHE A 193 8.60 3.20 3.47
C PHE A 193 8.92 2.13 4.52
N ASN A 194 8.40 2.25 5.75
CA ASN A 194 8.66 1.29 6.84
C ASN A 194 7.40 0.60 7.38
N SER A 195 6.22 0.96 6.87
CA SER A 195 4.94 0.36 7.25
C SER A 195 4.88 -1.17 7.15
N MET A 196 5.63 -1.78 6.22
CA MET A 196 5.66 -3.23 6.04
C MET A 196 6.30 -3.97 7.23
N ALA A 197 7.20 -3.32 7.98
CA ALA A 197 7.80 -3.92 9.16
C ALA A 197 6.76 -4.14 10.27
N LEU A 198 5.82 -3.21 10.44
CA LEU A 198 4.71 -3.37 11.37
C LEU A 198 3.83 -4.57 10.99
N GLY A 199 3.51 -4.73 9.70
CA GLY A 199 2.75 -5.89 9.22
C GLY A 199 3.43 -7.23 9.57
N LYS A 200 4.76 -7.32 9.42
CA LYS A 200 5.52 -8.52 9.78
C LYS A 200 5.50 -8.83 11.28
N GLU A 201 5.53 -7.82 12.14
CA GLU A 201 5.43 -8.04 13.60
C GLU A 201 4.01 -8.43 14.02
N LEU A 202 2.99 -7.93 13.31
CA LEU A 202 1.60 -8.35 13.52
C LEU A 202 1.35 -9.80 13.09
N ASP A 203 2.01 -10.28 12.03
CA ASP A 203 1.95 -11.68 11.62
C ASP A 203 2.68 -12.63 12.61
N ARG A 204 3.51 -12.08 13.52
CA ARG A 204 4.22 -12.82 14.58
C ARG A 204 3.48 -12.85 15.92
N VAL A 205 2.30 -12.23 16.00
CA VAL A 205 1.50 -12.23 17.23
C VAL A 205 1.24 -13.69 17.66
N PRO A 206 1.60 -14.07 18.90
CA PRO A 206 1.37 -15.42 19.40
C PRO A 206 -0.13 -15.78 19.38
N SER A 207 -0.46 -17.03 19.07
CA SER A 207 -1.85 -17.52 19.08
C SER A 207 -2.52 -17.47 20.45
N GLU A 208 -1.72 -17.29 21.51
CA GLU A 208 -2.16 -17.15 22.90
C GLU A 208 -2.68 -15.73 23.21
N ALA A 209 -2.40 -14.75 22.36
CA ALA A 209 -2.82 -13.36 22.56
C ALA A 209 -4.31 -13.19 22.30
N GLN A 210 -5.05 -12.74 23.31
CA GLN A 210 -6.48 -12.43 23.22
C GLN A 210 -6.72 -10.99 22.77
N SER A 211 -5.76 -10.08 22.95
CA SER A 211 -5.86 -8.69 22.50
C SER A 211 -4.50 -8.12 22.13
N VAL A 212 -4.48 -7.22 21.14
CA VAL A 212 -3.26 -6.57 20.66
C VAL A 212 -3.39 -5.05 20.83
N PHE A 213 -2.39 -4.44 21.44
CA PHE A 213 -2.32 -3.01 21.63
C PHE A 213 -1.12 -2.43 20.87
N VAL A 214 -1.40 -1.58 19.89
CA VAL A 214 -0.36 -0.83 19.16
C VAL A 214 -0.20 0.52 19.84
N HIS A 215 0.87 0.66 20.62
CA HIS A 215 1.20 1.86 21.38
C HIS A 215 2.03 2.81 20.52
N LEU A 216 1.46 3.98 20.25
CA LEU A 216 2.14 5.08 19.61
C LEU A 216 2.88 5.91 20.67
N ASP A 217 4.22 5.78 20.71
CA ASP A 217 5.05 6.59 21.61
C ASP A 217 5.01 8.07 21.20
N ARG A 218 5.25 8.95 22.16
CA ARG A 218 5.24 10.41 22.02
C ARG A 218 6.21 10.89 20.92
N LYS A 219 7.26 10.12 20.64
CA LYS A 219 8.36 10.45 19.72
C LYS A 219 8.09 10.18 18.23
N ILE A 220 7.00 9.48 17.88
CA ILE A 220 6.74 9.06 16.49
C ILE A 220 6.72 10.24 15.51
N GLY A 221 6.26 11.42 15.94
CA GLY A 221 6.30 12.65 15.16
C GLY A 221 5.35 12.69 13.94
N LEU A 222 5.25 11.62 13.17
CA LEU A 222 4.52 11.53 11.91
C LEU A 222 3.97 10.12 11.66
N ILE A 223 2.69 10.05 11.30
CA ILE A 223 2.08 8.91 10.63
C ILE A 223 1.55 9.40 9.29
N ASP A 224 2.07 8.89 8.18
CA ASP A 224 1.60 9.33 6.86
C ASP A 224 0.27 8.66 6.48
N HIS A 225 -0.39 9.18 5.44
CA HIS A 225 -1.68 8.67 5.00
C HIS A 225 -1.66 7.17 4.70
N THR A 226 -0.66 6.71 3.94
CA THR A 226 -0.56 5.30 3.51
C THR A 226 -0.42 4.38 4.71
N SER A 227 0.45 4.73 5.66
CA SER A 227 0.59 3.98 6.91
C SER A 227 -0.67 4.00 7.77
N CYS A 228 -1.36 5.13 7.85
CA CYS A 228 -2.62 5.23 8.59
C CYS A 228 -3.69 4.32 7.99
N GLU A 229 -3.82 4.29 6.66
CA GLU A 229 -4.74 3.39 5.95
C GLU A 229 -4.40 1.92 6.22
N ILE A 230 -3.10 1.55 6.20
CA ILE A 230 -2.64 0.20 6.53
C ILE A 230 -2.97 -0.15 7.98
N LEU A 231 -2.69 0.75 8.93
CA LEU A 231 -2.97 0.53 10.35
C LEU A 231 -4.47 0.34 10.60
N MET A 232 -5.32 1.17 10.00
CA MET A 232 -6.77 1.05 10.10
C MET A 232 -7.29 -0.23 9.45
N HIS A 233 -6.69 -0.66 8.35
CA HIS A 233 -7.02 -1.95 7.71
C HIS A 233 -6.68 -3.13 8.63
N VAL A 234 -5.47 -3.14 9.19
CA VAL A 234 -5.03 -4.17 10.15
C VAL A 234 -5.99 -4.25 11.34
N VAL A 235 -6.36 -3.11 11.91
CA VAL A 235 -7.29 -3.06 13.05
C VAL A 235 -8.62 -3.72 12.71
N ARG A 236 -9.16 -3.45 11.51
CA ARG A 236 -10.41 -4.07 11.04
C ARG A 236 -10.26 -5.57 10.76
N GLU A 237 -9.15 -5.98 10.16
CA GLU A 237 -8.89 -7.37 9.79
C GLU A 237 -8.77 -8.27 11.03
N PHE A 238 -8.02 -7.85 12.04
CA PHE A 238 -7.88 -8.62 13.28
C PHE A 238 -9.16 -8.62 14.13
N SER A 239 -9.93 -7.52 14.09
CA SER A 239 -11.24 -7.47 14.75
C SER A 239 -12.20 -8.53 14.21
N HIS A 240 -12.11 -8.90 12.92
CA HIS A 240 -12.89 -10.00 12.35
C HIS A 240 -12.41 -11.39 12.81
N ASN A 241 -11.14 -11.55 13.20
CA ASN A 241 -10.55 -12.80 13.65
C ASN A 241 -10.63 -12.99 15.18
N ALA A 242 -11.53 -12.26 15.86
CA ALA A 242 -11.78 -12.33 17.30
C ALA A 242 -10.62 -11.91 18.23
N VAL A 243 -9.55 -11.29 17.69
CA VAL A 243 -8.49 -10.65 18.48
C VAL A 243 -8.62 -9.14 18.31
N PRO A 244 -9.23 -8.41 19.26
CA PRO A 244 -9.32 -6.95 19.19
C PRO A 244 -7.92 -6.33 19.12
N VAL A 245 -7.68 -5.53 18.07
CA VAL A 245 -6.53 -4.65 17.96
C VAL A 245 -6.97 -3.23 18.28
N SER A 246 -6.34 -2.59 19.24
CA SER A 246 -6.55 -1.16 19.51
C SER A 246 -5.26 -0.36 19.33
N VAL A 247 -5.39 0.85 18.80
CA VAL A 247 -4.28 1.78 18.62
C VAL A 247 -4.36 2.81 19.74
N VAL A 248 -3.34 2.85 20.59
CA VAL A 248 -3.27 3.74 21.74
C VAL A 248 -2.33 4.91 21.39
N GLY A 249 -2.78 6.15 21.60
CA GLY A 249 -1.97 7.34 21.37
C GLY A 249 -2.21 8.07 20.05
N LEU A 250 -3.15 7.60 19.22
CA LEU A 250 -3.49 8.25 17.94
C LEU A 250 -4.24 9.57 18.19
N GLU A 251 -5.05 9.61 19.25
CA GLU A 251 -5.77 10.77 19.76
C GLU A 251 -4.86 11.93 20.18
N ARG A 252 -3.58 11.65 20.46
CA ARG A 252 -2.57 12.66 20.82
C ARG A 252 -1.99 13.37 19.60
N MET A 253 -2.28 12.89 18.39
CA MET A 253 -1.75 13.45 17.16
C MET A 253 -2.78 14.36 16.47
N ARG A 254 -2.30 15.44 15.86
CA ARG A 254 -3.13 16.35 15.06
C ARG A 254 -3.36 15.75 13.67
N ARG A 255 -4.64 15.69 13.29
CA ARG A 255 -5.10 15.32 11.94
C ARG A 255 -4.88 16.46 10.95
N LEU A 256 -4.34 16.16 9.77
CA LEU A 256 -4.15 17.15 8.70
C LEU A 256 -5.38 17.35 7.80
N SER A 257 -6.36 16.44 7.85
CA SER A 257 -7.63 16.54 7.12
C SER A 257 -8.76 15.87 7.91
N LYS A 258 -10.00 16.03 7.44
CA LYS A 258 -11.19 15.37 7.99
C LYS A 258 -11.29 13.89 7.61
N HIS A 259 -10.54 13.43 6.60
CA HIS A 259 -10.54 12.04 6.15
C HIS A 259 -10.06 11.06 7.24
N HIS A 260 -10.68 9.88 7.36
CA HIS A 260 -10.41 8.93 8.45
C HIS A 260 -8.95 8.44 8.48
N ALA A 261 -8.31 8.30 7.32
CA ALA A 261 -6.92 7.85 7.18
C ALA A 261 -5.95 8.99 6.88
N CYS A 262 -6.31 10.25 7.16
CA CYS A 262 -5.42 11.38 6.92
C CYS A 262 -4.06 11.21 7.62
N ALA A 263 -3.03 11.90 7.14
CA ALA A 263 -1.77 11.97 7.86
C ALA A 263 -1.95 12.63 9.24
N HIS A 264 -1.28 12.07 10.24
CA HIS A 264 -1.26 12.51 11.63
C HIS A 264 0.13 13.03 11.98
N VAL A 265 0.19 14.16 12.68
CA VAL A 265 1.45 14.81 13.08
C VAL A 265 1.42 15.05 14.58
N ALA A 266 2.55 14.87 15.28
CA ALA A 266 2.63 15.13 16.70
C ALA A 266 2.21 16.57 17.04
N HIS A 267 1.46 16.74 18.14
CA HIS A 267 0.98 18.05 18.59
C HIS A 267 1.07 18.20 20.11
N PRO A 268 1.71 19.26 20.63
CA PRO A 268 2.03 19.41 22.05
C PRO A 268 0.80 19.63 22.94
N ALA A 269 -0.29 20.17 22.40
CA ALA A 269 -1.51 20.43 23.19
C ALA A 269 -2.38 19.19 23.47
N LEU A 270 -2.08 18.03 22.87
CA LEU A 270 -2.88 16.80 23.02
C LEU A 270 -2.13 15.70 23.80
N THR A 271 -0.94 16.00 24.30
CA THR A 271 -0.21 15.18 25.27
C THR A 271 -0.55 15.66 26.68
N PRO A 272 -1.39 14.95 27.46
CA PRO A 272 -1.52 15.26 28.89
C PRO A 272 -0.17 15.04 29.58
N ALA A 273 0.10 15.89 30.58
CA ALA A 273 1.33 15.91 31.39
C ALA A 273 1.71 14.50 31.87
#